data_AF-A0A662U3Z3-F1
#
_entry.id   AF-A0A662U3Z3-F1
#
_cell.length_a   1.000
_cell.length_b   1.000
_cell.length_c   1.000
_cell.angle_alpha   90.00
_cell.angle_beta   90.00
_cell.angle_gamma   90.00
#
_symmetry.space_group_name_H-M   'P 1'
#
loop_
_entity.id
_entity.type
_entity.pdbx_description
1 polymer ?
#
loop_
_entity_poly.entity_id
_entity_poly.type
_entity_poly.pdbx_seq_one_letter_code
_entity_poly.pdbx_strand_id
1 'polypeptide(L)'
;MPIAVVLLVSSNKTLRKIANMLGEISTYFKGIVEVVVAKTKPTKGDIERLVDHGVRKVIILPIVENLKKNLEISHTENLRVADGKIKIVYANPMIFSSRTSVKNLIIEIEKLLKP
;
A
#
# COMPACT_ATOMS: atom_id res chain seq x y z
N MET A 1 -8.35 1.77 -14.33
CA MET A 1 -8.46 2.75 -13.23
C MET A 1 -7.15 2.68 -12.45
N PRO A 2 -6.32 3.72 -12.42
CA PRO A 2 -5.00 3.63 -11.79
C PRO A 2 -5.16 3.43 -10.28
N ILE A 3 -4.49 2.41 -9.75
CA ILE A 3 -4.52 2.03 -8.35
C ILE A 3 -3.15 2.35 -7.76
N ALA A 4 -3.13 2.97 -6.58
CA ALA A 4 -1.92 3.06 -5.77
C ALA A 4 -2.02 2.07 -4.60
N VAL A 5 -0.92 1.36 -4.33
CA VAL A 5 -0.77 0.52 -3.14
C VAL A 5 0.32 1.12 -2.27
N VAL A 6 -0.06 1.54 -1.07
CA VAL A 6 0.83 2.09 -0.06
C VAL A 6 1.17 0.99 0.94
N LEU A 7 2.41 0.52 0.89
CA LEU A 7 2.97 -0.37 1.91
C LEU A 7 3.34 0.47 3.13
N LEU A 8 2.52 0.40 4.18
CA LEU A 8 2.70 1.18 5.40
C LEU A 8 3.57 0.41 6.41
N VAL A 9 4.75 0.93 6.70
CA VAL A 9 5.79 0.21 7.46
C VAL A 9 6.34 1.06 8.60
N SER A 10 5.96 0.77 9.84
CA SER A 10 6.40 1.58 11.00
C SER A 10 7.86 1.34 11.42
N SER A 11 8.40 0.14 11.17
CA SER A 11 9.77 -0.25 11.55
C SER A 11 10.79 0.20 10.51
N ASN A 12 11.80 0.98 10.91
CA ASN A 12 12.89 1.42 10.02
C ASN A 12 13.64 0.24 9.38
N LYS A 13 13.80 -0.87 10.12
CA LYS A 13 14.47 -2.08 9.63
C LYS A 13 13.67 -2.73 8.51
N THR A 14 12.37 -2.87 8.71
CA THR A 14 11.43 -3.42 7.73
C THR A 14 11.30 -2.50 6.53
N LEU A 15 11.24 -1.19 6.76
CA LEU A 15 11.19 -0.16 5.72
C LEU A 15 12.36 -0.29 4.75
N ARG A 16 13.59 -0.38 5.27
CA ARG A 16 14.80 -0.54 4.45
C ARG A 16 14.76 -1.82 3.60
N LYS A 17 14.30 -2.94 4.18
CA LYS A 17 14.17 -4.20 3.45
C LYS A 17 13.16 -4.10 2.31
N ILE A 18 12.00 -3.51 2.56
CA ILE A 18 10.95 -3.37 1.55
C ILE A 18 11.37 -2.37 0.47
N ALA A 19 12.03 -1.27 0.84
CA ALA A 19 12.60 -0.33 -0.11
C ALA A 19 13.58 -1.02 -1.09
N ASN A 20 14.42 -1.93 -0.59
CA ASN A 20 15.32 -2.72 -1.45
C ASN A 20 14.59 -3.67 -2.40
N MET A 21 13.38 -4.12 -2.05
CA MET A 21 12.53 -4.97 -2.89
C MET A 21 11.63 -4.18 -3.84
N LEU A 22 11.45 -2.88 -3.59
CA LEU A 22 10.46 -2.06 -4.28
C LEU A 22 10.70 -2.00 -5.78
N GLY A 23 11.95 -1.94 -6.23
CA GLY A 23 12.27 -1.90 -7.67
C GLY A 23 11.72 -3.10 -8.44
N GLU A 24 11.85 -4.31 -7.90
CA GLU A 24 11.31 -5.53 -8.52
C GLU A 24 9.78 -5.56 -8.46
N ILE A 25 9.20 -5.18 -7.32
CA ILE A 25 7.74 -5.13 -7.13
C ILE A 25 7.10 -4.11 -8.10
N SER A 26 7.64 -2.90 -8.16
CA SER A 26 7.14 -1.84 -9.05
C SER A 26 7.33 -2.18 -10.52
N THR A 27 8.39 -2.91 -10.87
CA THR A 27 8.58 -3.42 -12.24
C THR A 27 7.50 -4.44 -12.61
N TYR A 28 7.16 -5.35 -11.69
CA TYR A 28 6.11 -6.34 -11.90
C TYR A 28 4.74 -5.70 -12.14
N PHE A 29 4.39 -4.66 -11.38
CA PHE A 29 3.10 -3.97 -11.49
C PHE A 29 3.10 -2.79 -12.47
N LYS A 30 4.17 -2.59 -13.25
CA LYS A 30 4.32 -1.42 -14.12
C LYS A 30 3.12 -1.27 -15.06
N GLY A 31 2.51 -0.08 -15.05
CA GLY A 31 1.34 0.24 -15.87
C GLY A 31 0.01 -0.27 -15.32
N ILE A 32 0.00 -0.99 -14.20
CA ILE A 32 -1.19 -1.53 -13.55
C ILE A 32 -1.41 -0.85 -12.20
N VAL A 33 -0.38 -0.84 -11.35
CA VAL A 33 -0.43 -0.32 -9.98
C VAL A 33 0.84 0.45 -9.67
N GLU A 34 0.68 1.60 -9.03
CA GLU A 34 1.79 2.30 -8.41
C GLU A 34 2.01 1.78 -7.00
N VAL A 35 3.14 1.13 -6.75
CA VAL A 35 3.49 0.61 -5.42
C VAL A 35 4.47 1.57 -4.76
N VAL A 36 4.07 2.10 -3.61
CA VAL A 36 4.86 3.03 -2.81
C VAL A 36 5.00 2.52 -1.38
N VAL A 37 6.08 2.93 -0.73
CA VAL A 37 6.37 2.59 0.67
C VAL A 37 6.30 3.85 1.50
N ALA A 38 5.59 3.81 2.62
CA ALA A 38 5.46 4.91 3.55
C ALA A 38 5.67 4.45 4.98
N LYS A 39 6.26 5.32 5.81
CA LYS A 39 6.42 5.06 7.25
C LYS A 39 5.18 5.48 8.05
N THR A 40 4.47 6.49 7.56
CA THR A 40 3.28 7.07 8.17
C THR A 40 2.10 6.93 7.23
N LYS A 41 0.88 6.98 7.78
CA LYS A 41 -0.35 6.98 6.97
C LYS A 41 -0.30 8.18 6.01
N PRO A 42 -0.65 8.00 4.72
CA PRO A 42 -0.76 9.10 3.77
C PRO A 42 -1.69 10.18 4.30
N THR A 43 -1.25 11.43 4.22
CA THR A 43 -2.09 12.59 4.51
C THR A 43 -3.07 12.84 3.37
N LYS A 44 -4.08 13.69 3.60
CA LYS A 44 -4.97 14.15 2.52
C LYS A 44 -4.20 14.72 1.33
N GLY A 45 -3.15 15.52 1.59
CA GLY A 45 -2.32 16.10 0.53
C GLY A 45 -1.50 15.06 -0.24
N ASP A 46 -1.03 13.99 0.42
CA ASP A 46 -0.35 12.88 -0.27
C ASP A 46 -1.31 12.15 -1.21
N ILE A 47 -2.56 11.95 -0.78
CA ILE A 47 -3.60 11.31 -1.57
C ILE A 47 -4.01 12.20 -2.75
N GLU A 48 -4.17 13.51 -2.54
CA GLU A 48 -4.45 14.48 -3.62
C GLU A 48 -3.36 14.47 -4.69
N ARG A 49 -2.07 14.41 -4.31
CA ARG A 49 -0.98 14.27 -5.29
C ARG A 49 -1.05 12.97 -6.10
N LEU A 50 -1.44 11.85 -5.50
CA LEU A 50 -1.64 10.60 -6.26
C LEU A 50 -2.77 10.73 -7.29
N VAL A 51 -3.79 11.52 -6.95
CA VAL A 51 -4.97 11.74 -7.78
C VAL A 51 -4.68 12.63 -8.97
N ASP A 52 -3.81 13.63 -8.78
CA ASP A 52 -3.26 14.47 -9.86
C ASP A 52 -2.52 13.61 -10.89
N HIS A 53 -1.90 12.49 -10.46
CA HIS A 53 -1.29 11.49 -11.34
C HIS A 53 -2.30 10.46 -11.91
N GLY A 54 -3.61 10.66 -11.70
CA GLY A 54 -4.68 9.84 -12.25
C GLY A 54 -5.13 8.69 -11.35
N VAL A 55 -4.58 8.51 -10.15
CA VAL A 55 -5.02 7.47 -9.20
C VAL A 55 -6.46 7.73 -8.75
N ARG A 56 -7.26 6.66 -8.69
CA ARG A 56 -8.66 6.73 -8.25
C ARG A 56 -9.02 5.74 -7.15
N LYS A 57 -8.13 4.79 -6.85
CA LYS A 57 -8.23 3.87 -5.70
C LYS A 57 -6.88 3.83 -5.00
N VAL A 58 -6.86 4.06 -3.70
CA VAL A 58 -5.67 3.92 -2.86
C VAL A 58 -5.89 2.74 -1.93
N ILE A 59 -4.96 1.80 -1.89
CA ILE A 59 -4.98 0.66 -0.97
C ILE A 59 -3.82 0.85 0.01
N ILE A 60 -4.13 0.96 1.29
CA ILE A 60 -3.13 1.02 2.36
C ILE A 60 -2.98 -0.39 2.89
N LEU A 61 -1.80 -0.98 2.72
CA LEU A 61 -1.44 -2.30 3.24
C LEU A 61 -0.45 -2.12 4.39
N PRO A 62 -0.90 -2.28 5.66
CA PRO A 62 0.00 -2.26 6.80
C PRO A 62 0.92 -3.48 6.77
N ILE A 63 2.22 -3.26 6.93
CA ILE A 63 3.24 -4.29 7.00
C ILE A 63 3.82 -4.32 8.41
N VAL A 64 3.56 -5.41 9.14
CA VAL A 64 3.85 -5.51 10.57
C VAL A 64 4.71 -6.73 10.89
N GLU A 65 5.57 -6.64 11.90
CA GLU A 65 6.36 -7.80 12.35
C GLU A 65 5.55 -8.72 13.28
N ASN A 66 4.46 -8.22 13.88
CA ASN A 66 3.60 -8.97 14.79
C ASN A 66 2.17 -8.42 14.78
N LEU A 67 1.17 -9.29 14.56
CA LEU A 67 -0.26 -8.94 14.55
C LEU A 67 -0.79 -8.55 15.93
N LYS A 68 -0.27 -9.14 17.03
CA LYS A 68 -0.79 -8.90 18.39
C LYS A 68 -0.68 -7.43 18.84
N LYS A 69 0.22 -6.66 18.23
CA LYS A 69 0.43 -5.24 18.53
C LYS A 69 -0.23 -4.29 17.53
N ASN A 70 -0.82 -4.80 16.45
CA ASN A 70 -1.30 -4.00 15.33
C ASN A 70 -2.60 -4.58 14.76
N LEU A 71 -3.66 -4.56 15.59
CA LEU A 71 -5.02 -4.85 15.16
C LEU A 71 -5.62 -3.58 14.52
N GLU A 72 -5.24 -3.30 13.27
CA GLU A 72 -6.01 -2.38 12.43
C GLU A 72 -7.10 -3.18 11.71
N ILE A 73 -8.36 -2.81 11.93
CA ILE A 73 -9.51 -3.42 11.26
C ILE A 73 -9.56 -2.88 9.83
N SER A 74 -9.64 -3.78 8.85
CA SER A 74 -9.85 -3.39 7.45
C SER A 74 -11.12 -2.56 7.32
N HIS A 75 -11.02 -1.42 6.64
CA HIS A 75 -12.16 -0.55 6.39
C HIS A 75 -11.94 0.25 5.11
N THR A 76 -13.02 0.82 4.59
CA THR A 76 -13.00 1.63 3.38
C THR A 76 -13.49 3.04 3.72
N GLU A 77 -12.75 4.03 3.25
CA GLU A 77 -13.10 5.44 3.34
C GLU A 77 -13.27 6.02 1.94
N ASN A 78 -14.22 6.95 1.77
CA ASN A 78 -14.37 7.70 0.53
C ASN A 78 -13.93 9.13 0.79
N LEU A 79 -12.81 9.54 0.17
CA LEU A 79 -12.31 10.89 0.25
C LEU A 79 -12.83 11.71 -0.94
N ARG A 80 -13.43 12.86 -0.66
CA ARG A 80 -13.80 13.84 -1.69
C ARG A 80 -12.62 14.75 -1.95
N VAL A 81 -12.21 14.83 -3.21
CA VAL A 81 -11.14 15.70 -3.74
C VAL A 81 -11.71 16.60 -4.84
N ALA A 82 -10.93 17.56 -5.30
CA ALA A 82 -11.34 18.50 -6.35
C ALA A 82 -11.88 17.76 -7.61
N ASP A 83 -11.21 16.68 -8.02
CA ASP A 83 -11.52 15.94 -9.25
C ASP A 83 -12.47 14.74 -9.06
N GLY A 84 -13.14 14.63 -7.90
CA GLY A 84 -14.15 13.61 -7.66
C GLY A 84 -14.04 12.89 -6.31
N LYS A 85 -14.40 11.60 -6.29
CA LYS A 85 -14.32 10.73 -5.11
C LYS A 85 -13.26 9.67 -5.31
N ILE A 86 -12.45 9.46 -4.28
CA ILE A 86 -11.42 8.42 -4.23
C ILE A 86 -11.81 7.41 -3.20
N LYS A 87 -11.66 6.14 -3.56
CA LYS A 87 -11.82 5.03 -2.63
C LYS A 87 -10.48 4.74 -1.96
N ILE A 88 -10.41 4.90 -0.65
CA ILE A 88 -9.27 4.50 0.17
C ILE A 88 -9.66 3.18 0.87
N VAL A 89 -8.85 2.15 0.69
CA VAL A 89 -9.07 0.83 1.29
C VAL A 89 -7.93 0.53 2.25
N TYR A 90 -8.23 0.44 3.53
CA TYR A 90 -7.28 -0.06 4.53
C TYR A 90 -7.40 -1.58 4.57
N ALA A 91 -6.36 -2.26 4.09
CA ALA A 91 -6.30 -3.70 4.03
C ALA A 91 -5.92 -4.29 5.40
N ASN A 92 -6.18 -5.59 5.55
CA ASN A 92 -5.69 -6.32 6.72
C ASN A 92 -4.15 -6.30 6.73
N PRO A 93 -3.53 -6.21 7.92
CA PRO A 93 -2.09 -6.16 8.04
C PRO A 93 -1.44 -7.46 7.52
N MET A 94 -0.36 -7.32 6.75
CA MET A 94 0.49 -8.43 6.33
C MET A 94 1.64 -8.61 7.32
N ILE A 95 1.91 -9.86 7.72
CA ILE A 95 3.07 -10.19 8.53
C ILE A 95 4.34 -10.17 7.66
N PHE A 96 5.32 -9.38 8.10
CA PHE A 96 6.65 -9.36 7.53
C PHE A 96 7.62 -10.11 8.44
N SER A 97 8.39 -11.01 7.84
CA SER A 97 9.39 -11.80 8.53
C SER A 97 10.72 -11.79 7.77
N SER A 98 11.75 -12.39 8.35
CA SER A 98 13.03 -12.60 7.65
C SER A 98 12.90 -13.48 6.39
N ARG A 99 11.81 -14.24 6.25
CA ARG A 99 11.53 -15.10 5.10
C ARG A 99 10.67 -14.43 4.02
N THR A 100 10.18 -13.21 4.26
CA THR A 100 9.34 -12.50 3.28
C THR A 100 10.18 -12.14 2.05
N SER A 101 9.81 -12.70 0.90
CA SER A 101 10.41 -12.43 -0.41
C SER A 101 9.59 -11.44 -1.23
N VAL A 102 10.16 -10.95 -2.33
CA VAL A 102 9.47 -10.16 -3.37
C VAL A 102 8.20 -10.86 -3.82
N LYS A 103 8.27 -12.18 -4.09
CA LYS A 103 7.13 -12.99 -4.53
C LYS A 103 5.99 -12.99 -3.51
N ASN A 104 6.31 -13.01 -2.20
CA ASN A 104 5.28 -12.96 -1.16
C ASN A 104 4.53 -11.62 -1.17
N LEU A 105 5.25 -10.50 -1.36
CA LEU A 105 4.65 -9.18 -1.45
C LEU A 105 3.79 -9.04 -2.71
N ILE A 106 4.25 -9.55 -3.85
CA ILE A 106 3.48 -9.54 -5.10
C ILE A 106 2.15 -10.28 -4.91
N ILE A 107 2.19 -11.52 -4.41
CA ILE A 107 0.97 -12.33 -4.18
C ILE A 107 -0.01 -11.60 -3.26
N GLU A 108 0.48 -10.95 -2.21
CA GLU A 108 -0.39 -10.24 -1.29
C GLU A 108 -1.03 -9.01 -1.94
N ILE A 109 -0.26 -8.24 -2.71
CA ILE A 109 -0.79 -7.12 -3.49
C ILE A 109 -1.84 -7.61 -4.50
N GLU A 110 -1.58 -8.69 -5.24
CA GLU A 110 -2.54 -9.26 -6.21
C GLU A 110 -3.89 -9.62 -5.57
N LYS A 111 -3.89 -10.17 -4.35
CA LYS A 111 -5.13 -10.47 -3.63
C LYS A 111 -5.96 -9.21 -3.38
N LEU A 112 -5.32 -8.07 -3.12
CA LEU A 112 -5.99 -6.78 -2.87
C LEU A 112 -6.55 -6.12 -4.13
N LEU A 113 -6.05 -6.53 -5.30
CA LEU A 113 -6.49 -6.03 -6.60
C LEU A 113 -7.67 -6.83 -7.17
N LYS A 114 -7.92 -8.04 -6.66
CA LYS A 114 -9.09 -8.83 -7.05
C LYS A 114 -10.38 -8.11 -6.60
N PRO A 115 -11.44 -8.18 -7.44
CA PRO A 115 -12.72 -7.51 -7.18
C PRO A 115 -13.40 -8.01 -5.90
#